data_AF-A0A0Q8AI15-F1
#
_entry.id   AF-A0A0Q8AI15-F1
#
_cell.length_a   1.000
_cell.length_b   1.000
_cell.length_c   1.000
_cell.angle_alpha   90.00
_cell.angle_beta   90.00
_cell.angle_gamma   90.00
#
_symmetry.space_group_name_H-M   'P 1'
#
loop_
_entity.id
_entity.type
_entity.pdbx_description
1 polymer ?
#
loop_
_entity_poly.entity_id
_entity_poly.type
_entity_poly.pdbx_seq_one_letter_code
_entity_poly.pdbx_strand_id
1 'polypeptide(L)' 'MTLMQLWRLHRAECRAVGSIVADARAGRLPGVEPMPSGFGFAITNQRAALAAMRKGFDHAS' A
#
# COMPACT_ATOMS: atom_id res chain seq x y z
N MET A 1 8.15 9.18 -1.47
CA MET A 1 8.36 7.84 -0.88
C MET A 1 7.54 6.82 -1.65
N THR A 2 8.06 5.60 -1.87
CA THR A 2 7.34 4.52 -2.56
C THR A 2 6.61 3.59 -1.60
N LEU A 3 5.63 2.85 -2.11
CA LEU A 3 4.92 1.81 -1.35
C LEU A 3 5.87 0.75 -0.76
N MET A 4 6.91 0.37 -1.51
CA MET A 4 7.90 -0.60 -1.04
C MET A 4 8.80 -0.03 0.06
N GLN A 5 9.14 1.26 -0.01
CA GLN A 5 9.88 1.93 1.07
C GLN A 5 9.05 1.97 2.36
N LEU A 6 7.78 2.39 2.26
CA LEU A 6 6.88 2.43 3.42
C LEU A 6 6.64 1.02 4.01
N TRP A 7 6.46 0.01 3.16
CA TRP A 7 6.29 -1.38 3.61
C TRP A 7 7.53 -1.90 4.34
N ARG A 8 8.73 -1.60 3.87
CA ARG A 8 9.98 -2.02 4.54
C ARG A 8 10.10 -1.41 5.94
N LEU A 9 9.69 -0.16 6.13
CA LEU A 9 9.71 0.53 7.42
C LEU A 9 8.74 -0.07 8.45
N HIS A 10 7.58 -0.58 7.99
CA HIS A 10 6.52 -1.12 8.86
C HIS A 10 6.27 -2.62 8.68
N ARG A 11 7.26 -3.36 8.16
CA ARG A 11 7.08 -4.75 7.67
C ARG A 11 6.42 -5.68 8.68
N ALA A 12 6.75 -5.54 9.96
CA ALA A 12 6.22 -6.40 11.03
C ALA A 12 4.72 -6.17 11.29
N GLU A 13 4.22 -4.96 11.07
CA GLU A 13 2.82 -4.56 11.25
C GLU A 13 1.97 -4.80 10.00
N CYS A 14 2.61 -4.87 8.82
CA CYS A 14 1.92 -4.98 7.55
C CYS A 14 1.44 -6.41 7.25
N ARG A 15 0.34 -6.50 6.48
CA ARG A 15 -0.09 -7.73 5.80
C ARG A 15 0.86 -8.11 4.67
N ALA A 16 0.63 -9.26 4.04
CA ALA A 16 1.50 -9.79 3.00
C ALA A 16 1.69 -8.78 1.85
N VAL A 17 2.94 -8.57 1.43
CA VAL A 17 3.29 -7.59 0.39
C VAL A 17 2.58 -7.88 -0.94
N GLY A 18 2.37 -9.16 -1.27
CA GLY A 18 1.64 -9.58 -2.47
C GLY A 18 0.19 -9.07 -2.49
N SER A 19 -0.53 -9.16 -1.36
CA SER A 19 -1.89 -8.65 -1.23
C SER A 19 -1.92 -7.11 -1.30
N ILE A 20 -0.97 -6.44 -0.66
CA ILE A 20 -0.83 -4.97 -0.73
C ILE A 20 -0.61 -4.51 -2.17
N VAL A 21 0.29 -5.17 -2.90
CA VAL A 21 0.59 -4.84 -4.31
C VAL A 21 -0.58 -5.16 -5.22
N ALA A 22 -1.32 -6.25 -4.97
CA ALA A 22 -2.53 -6.58 -5.73
C ALA A 22 -3.60 -5.50 -5.57
N ASP A 23 -3.83 -5.00 -4.35
CA ASP A 23 -4.79 -3.93 -4.11
C ASP A 23 -4.34 -2.59 -4.71
N ALA A 24 -3.05 -2.27 -4.64
CA ALA A 24 -2.50 -1.09 -5.29
C ALA A 24 -2.69 -1.13 -6.82
N ARG A 25 -2.45 -2.31 -7.45
CA ARG A 25 -2.68 -2.52 -8.88
C ARG A 25 -4.16 -2.42 -9.26
N ALA A 26 -5.05 -2.88 -8.38
CA ALA A 26 -6.49 -2.80 -8.58
C ALA A 26 -7.08 -1.41 -8.29
N GLY A 27 -6.27 -0.42 -7.85
CA GLY A 27 -6.76 0.89 -7.44
C GLY A 27 -7.55 0.88 -6.12
N ARG A 28 -7.42 -0.20 -5.33
CA ARG A 28 -8.16 -0.41 -4.07
C ARG A 28 -7.35 -0.09 -2.82
N LEU A 29 -6.04 0.19 -2.96
CA LEU A 29 -5.20 0.60 -1.84
C LEU A 29 -5.28 2.14 -1.68
N PRO A 30 -5.85 2.67 -0.59
CA PRO A 30 -5.95 4.12 -0.38
C PRO A 30 -4.57 4.76 -0.16
N GLY A 31 -4.42 6.02 -0.60
CA GLY A 31 -3.21 6.80 -0.37
C GLY A 31 -2.00 6.36 -1.19
N VAL A 32 -2.22 5.59 -2.26
CA VAL A 32 -1.20 5.27 -3.26
C VAL A 32 -1.68 5.58 -4.67
N GLU A 33 -0.73 5.95 -5.53
CA GLU A 33 -0.96 6.14 -6.96
C GLU A 33 0.13 5.44 -7.77
N PRO A 34 -0.18 4.92 -8.97
CA PRO A 34 0.84 4.43 -9.91
C PRO A 34 1.83 5.55 -10.23
N MET A 35 3.13 5.21 -10.32
CA MET A 35 4.12 6.21 -10.75
C MET A 35 4.01 6.46 -12.26
N PRO A 36 4.30 7.69 -12.75
CA PRO A 36 4.26 8.02 -14.19
C PRO A 36 5.16 7.15 -15.07
N SER A 37 6.20 6.55 -14.47
CA SER A 37 7.08 5.58 -15.15
C SER A 37 6.39 4.26 -15.51
N GLY A 38 5.18 4.00 -14.98
CA GLY A 38 4.48 2.73 -15.11
C GLY A 38 4.98 1.64 -14.16
N PHE A 39 6.04 1.90 -13.40
CA PHE A 39 6.64 0.93 -12.49
C PHE A 39 6.50 1.36 -11.04
N GLY A 40 5.76 0.58 -10.24
CA GLY A 40 5.62 0.81 -8.80
C GLY A 40 4.59 1.89 -8.44
N PHE A 41 4.56 2.25 -7.16
CA PHE A 41 3.54 3.11 -6.57
C PHE A 41 4.16 4.17 -5.66
N ALA A 42 3.70 5.41 -5.83
CA ALA A 42 4.01 6.52 -4.92
C ALA A 42 2.99 6.57 -3.79
N ILE A 43 3.45 6.93 -2.59
CA ILE A 43 2.57 7.25 -1.47
C ILE A 43 2.11 8.70 -1.64
N THR A 44 0.80 8.91 -1.77
CA THR A 44 0.16 10.24 -1.81
C THR A 44 -0.46 10.61 -0.46
N ASN A 45 -0.84 9.61 0.34
CA ASN A 45 -1.30 9.79 1.72
C ASN A 45 -0.76 8.66 2.61
N GLN A 46 0.29 8.96 3.36
CA GLN A 46 0.98 7.97 4.19
C GLN A 46 0.07 7.36 5.27
N ARG A 47 -0.80 8.15 5.89
CA ARG A 47 -1.69 7.67 6.95
C ARG A 47 -2.69 6.65 6.42
N ALA A 48 -3.32 6.97 5.28
CA ALA A 48 -4.28 6.09 4.62
C ALA A 48 -3.61 4.81 4.11
N ALA A 49 -2.44 4.94 3.46
CA ALA A 49 -1.68 3.79 2.98
C ALA A 49 -1.26 2.87 4.12
N LEU A 50 -0.72 3.42 5.22
CA LEU A 50 -0.29 2.60 6.36
C LEU A 50 -1.46 1.88 7.03
N ALA A 51 -2.61 2.55 7.20
CA ALA A 51 -3.82 1.93 7.73
C ALA A 51 -4.27 0.74 6.87
N ALA A 52 -4.27 0.91 5.54
CA ALA A 52 -4.65 -0.13 4.59
C ALA A 52 -3.61 -1.27 4.46
N MET A 53 -2.35 -1.00 4.79
CA MET A 53 -1.28 -1.98 4.76
C MET A 53 -1.22 -2.86 6.01
N ARG A 54 -1.82 -2.46 7.13
CA ARG A 54 -1.73 -3.18 8.41
C ARG A 54 -2.48 -4.52 8.40
N LYS A 55 -2.02 -5.46 9.23
CA LYS A 55 -2.75 -6.71 9.51
C LYS A 55 -4.12 -6.39 10.11
N GLY A 56 -5.15 -7.11 9.70
CA GLY A 56 -6.52 -6.86 10.13
C GLY A 56 -7.21 -5.70 9.42
N PHE A 57 -6.62 -5.15 8.35
CA PHE A 57 -7.37 -4.29 7.43
C PHE A 57 -8.37 -5.16 6.65
N ASP A 58 -9.58 -5.24 7.19
CA ASP A 58 -10.74 -5.83 6.54
C ASP A 58 -11.30 -4.79 5.57
N HIS A 59 -11.43 -5.16 4.29
CA HIS A 59 -12.27 -4.38 3.39
C HIS A 59 -13.68 -4.60 3.90
N ALA A 60 -14.16 -3.70 4.77
CA ALA A 60 -15.56 -3.67 5.15
C ALA A 60 -16.37 -3.77 3.84
N SER A 61 -17.10 -4.87 3.73
CA SER A 61 -17.96 -5.21 2.60
C SER A 61 -19.06 -4.17 2.42
#